data_AF-A0A8I0L2Z1-F1
#
_entry.id   AF-A0A8I0L2Z1-F1
#
_cell.length_a   1.000
_cell.length_b   1.000
_cell.length_c   1.000
_cell.angle_alpha   90.00
_cell.angle_beta   90.00
_cell.angle_gamma   90.00
#
_symmetry.space_group_name_H-M   'P 1'
#
loop_
_entity.id
_entity.type
_entity.pdbx_description
1 polymer ?
#
loop_
_entity_poly.entity_id
_entity_poly.type
_entity_poly.pdbx_seq_one_letter_code
_entity_poly.pdbx_strand_id
1 'polypeptide(L)' 'ALEAEGVEILTCGTCLNFYGLTEKLAVGGVTNMYVIAEKMLGAGNVVKP' A
#
# COMPACT_ATOMS: atom_id res chain seq x y z
N ALA A 1 7.84 2.32 -12.23
CA ALA A 1 8.23 3.74 -12.38
C ALA A 1 8.35 4.37 -11.00
N LEU A 2 7.23 4.66 -10.31
CA LEU A 2 7.22 5.32 -9.00
C LEU A 2 8.07 4.63 -7.91
N GLU A 3 7.99 3.31 -7.78
CA GLU A 3 8.81 2.57 -6.81
C GLU A 3 10.31 2.71 -7.07
N ALA A 4 10.71 2.71 -8.35
CA ALA A 4 12.10 2.93 -8.76
C ALA A 4 12.56 4.39 -8.56
N GLU A 5 11.62 5.32 -8.47
CA GLU A 5 11.84 6.74 -8.14
C GLU A 5 11.86 6.99 -6.61
N GLY A 6 11.81 5.93 -5.80
CA GLY A 6 11.89 6.01 -4.34
C GLY A 6 10.54 6.20 -3.63
N VAL A 7 9.42 6.06 -4.34
CA VAL A 7 8.08 6.11 -3.73
C VAL A 7 7.78 4.77 -3.05
N GLU A 8 7.52 4.81 -1.74
CA GLU A 8 7.06 3.64 -1.00
C GLU A 8 5.61 3.30 -1.38
N ILE A 9 5.37 2.08 -1.88
CA ILE A 9 4.05 1.58 -2.25
C ILE A 9 3.67 0.48 -1.26
N LEU A 10 2.58 0.69 -0.52
CA LEU A 10 2.10 -0.23 0.50
C LEU A 10 0.76 -0.82 0.10
N THR A 11 0.65 -2.15 0.18
CA THR A 11 -0.57 -2.87 -0.15
C THR A 11 -1.03 -3.73 1.03
N CYS A 12 -2.31 -3.64 1.41
CA CYS A 12 -2.87 -4.46 2.47
C CYS A 12 -3.00 -5.93 2.03
N GLY A 13 -2.28 -6.83 2.70
CA GLY A 13 -2.29 -8.27 2.41
C GLY A 13 -3.66 -8.92 2.60
N THR A 14 -4.43 -8.50 3.61
CA THR A 14 -5.81 -8.99 3.81
C THR A 14 -6.71 -8.61 2.63
N CYS A 15 -6.54 -7.41 2.07
CA CYS A 15 -7.29 -6.98 0.89
C CYS A 15 -6.86 -7.77 -0.35
N LEU A 16 -5.55 -7.96 -0.57
CA LEU A 16 -5.05 -8.80 -1.67
C LEU A 16 -5.63 -10.21 -1.62
N ASN A 17 -5.64 -10.82 -0.44
CA ASN A 17 -6.21 -12.14 -0.24
C ASN A 17 -7.73 -12.13 -0.53
N PHE A 18 -8.47 -11.16 0.04
CA PHE A 18 -9.90 -11.01 -0.19
C PHE A 18 -10.26 -10.86 -1.67
N TYR A 19 -9.46 -10.12 -2.44
CA TYR A 19 -9.68 -9.92 -3.88
C TYR A 19 -9.04 -11.00 -4.77
N GLY A 20 -8.34 -12.00 -4.21
CA GLY A 20 -7.63 -13.02 -4.99
C GLY A 20 -6.51 -12.45 -5.87
N LEU A 21 -5.84 -11.40 -5.40
CA LEU A 21 -4.81 -10.65 -6.13
C LEU A 21 -3.40 -10.84 -5.58
N THR A 22 -3.20 -11.64 -4.53
CA THR A 22 -1.90 -11.83 -3.88
C THR A 22 -0.77 -12.18 -4.87
N GLU A 23 -1.00 -13.18 -5.72
CA GLU A 23 -0.02 -13.62 -6.74
C GLU A 23 0.09 -12.68 -7.94
N LYS A 24 -0.75 -11.64 -8.00
CA LYS A 24 -0.80 -10.65 -9.09
C LYS A 24 -0.18 -9.32 -8.67
N LEU A 25 0.35 -9.20 -7.45
CA LEU A 25 1.02 -7.99 -7.03
C LEU A 25 2.31 -7.79 -7.83
N ALA A 26 2.33 -6.76 -8.68
CA ALA A 26 3.44 -6.49 -9.57
C ALA A 26 4.47 -5.48 -9.02
N VAL A 27 4.05 -4.60 -8.10
CA VAL A 27 4.86 -3.50 -7.55
C VAL A 27 4.50 -3.25 -6.09
N GLY A 28 5.44 -2.74 -5.30
CA GLY A 28 5.23 -2.41 -3.88
C GLY A 28 5.28 -3.62 -2.93
N GLY A 29 5.15 -3.32 -1.64
CA GLY A 29 5.24 -4.30 -0.55
C GLY A 29 3.89 -4.70 0.04
N VAL A 30 3.79 -5.96 0.45
CA VAL A 30 2.66 -6.45 1.25
C VAL A 30 2.85 -6.03 2.71
N THR A 31 1.82 -5.40 3.28
CA THR A 31 1.73 -5.04 4.70
C THR A 31 0.32 -5.32 5.23
N ASN A 32 -0.12 -4.65 6.29
CA ASN A 32 -1.48 -4.73 6.82
C ASN A 32 -2.13 -3.34 6.88
N MET A 33 -3.43 -3.32 7.16
CA MET A 33 -4.21 -2.09 7.21
C MET A 33 -3.79 -1.14 8.35
N TYR A 34 -3.28 -1.66 9.47
CA TYR A 34 -2.85 -0.82 10.60
C TYR A 34 -1.67 0.07 10.22
N VAL A 35 -0.65 -0.48 9.55
CA VAL A 35 0.51 0.29 9.07
C VAL A 35 0.09 1.39 8.09
N ILE A 36 -0.83 1.07 7.18
CA ILE A 36 -1.37 2.05 6.22
C ILE A 36 -2.12 3.16 6.96
N ALA A 37 -3.00 2.80 7.91
CA ALA A 37 -3.76 3.76 8.69
C ALA A 37 -2.85 4.66 9.54
N GLU A 38 -1.83 4.11 10.20
CA GLU A 38 -0.85 4.89 10.96
C GLU A 38 -0.10 5.89 10.08
N LYS A 39 0.35 5.48 8.89
CA LYS A 39 1.01 6.39 7.93
C LYS A 39 0.06 7.48 7.43
N MET A 40 -1.20 7.15 7.17
CA MET A 40 -2.21 8.15 6.77
C MET A 40 -2.51 9.13 7.89
N LEU A 41 -2.64 8.66 9.13
CA LEU A 41 -2.90 9.50 10.31
C LEU A 41 -1.70 10.39 10.65
N GLY A 42 -0.48 9.91 10.45
CA GLY A 42 0.75 10.67 10.65
C GLY A 42 1.12 11.58 9.48
N ALA A 43 0.45 11.47 8.32
CA ALA A 43 0.77 12.28 7.15
C ALA A 43 0.27 13.72 7.35
N GLY A 44 1.13 14.69 7.03
CA GLY A 44 0.75 16.10 7.03
C GLY A 44 -0.31 16.44 5.98
N ASN A 45 -0.38 15.67 4.89
CA ASN A 45 -1.39 15.79 3.84
C ASN A 45 -1.77 14.39 3.33
N VAL A 46 -3.07 14.19 3.10
CA VAL A 46 -3.60 13.01 2.43
C VAL A 46 -4.31 13.46 1.17
N VAL A 47 -3.78 13.08 0.01
CA VAL A 47 -4.39 13.36 -1.29
C VAL A 47 -5.20 12.14 -1.70
N LYS A 48 -6.52 12.31 -1.84
CA LYS A 48 -7.43 11.28 -2.36
C LYS A 48 -7.85 11.70 -3.78
N PRO A 49 -7.64 10.84 -4.80
CA PRO A 49 -8.12 11.10 -6.15
C PRO A 49 -9.65 11.12 -6.24
#